data_AF-A0A524C753-F1
#
_entry.id   AF-A0A524C753-F1
#
_cell.length_a   1.000
_cell.length_b   1.000
_cell.length_c   1.000
_cell.angle_alpha   90.00
_cell.angle_beta   90.00
_cell.angle_gamma   90.00
#
_symmetry.space_group_name_H-M   'P 1'
#
loop_
_entity.id
_entity.type
_entity.pdbx_description
1 polymer ?
#
loop_
_entity_poly.entity_id
_entity_poly.type
_entity_poly.pdbx_seq_one_letter_code
_entity_poly.pdbx_strand_id
1 'polypeptide(L)' 'MTKVAVVKTTPKTIFEDIARVMDLADYDKCLSKDVETTVKLNLSWSKLYPACSTNPYIL' A
#
# COMPACT_ATOMS: atom_id res chain seq x y z
N MET A 1 -3.53 -11.02 -20.98
CA MET A 1 -2.83 -12.07 -20.20
C MET A 1 -2.51 -11.47 -18.84
N THR A 2 -2.87 -12.13 -17.74
CA THR A 2 -2.67 -11.58 -16.38
C THR A 2 -1.19 -11.67 -16.00
N LYS A 3 -0.61 -10.57 -15.50
CA LYS A 3 0.79 -10.50 -15.06
C LYS A 3 0.86 -10.56 -13.53
N VAL A 4 1.81 -11.35 -13.01
CA VAL A 4 2.08 -11.47 -11.58
C VAL A 4 3.53 -11.12 -11.34
N ALA A 5 3.79 -10.21 -10.39
CA ALA A 5 5.13 -9.82 -9.98
C ALA A 5 5.33 -10.13 -8.49
N VAL A 6 6.51 -10.62 -8.12
CA VAL A 6 6.87 -10.95 -6.74
C VAL A 6 8.24 -10.35 -6.43
N VAL A 7 8.34 -9.67 -5.29
CA VAL A 7 9.56 -9.02 -4.82
C VAL A 7 9.84 -9.46 -3.38
N LYS A 8 11.07 -9.89 -3.11
CA LYS A 8 11.54 -10.12 -1.73
C LYS A 8 11.83 -8.76 -1.08
N THR A 9 11.28 -8.53 0.11
CA THR A 9 11.36 -7.24 0.80
C THR A 9 12.05 -7.32 2.17
N THR A 10 12.44 -6.16 2.71
CA THR A 10 12.91 -5.98 4.08
C THR A 10 12.28 -4.73 4.70
N PRO A 11 12.22 -4.59 6.04
CA PRO A 11 11.68 -3.38 6.67
C PRO A 11 12.39 -2.08 6.24
N LYS A 12 13.67 -2.16 5.86
CA LYS A 12 14.47 -1.01 5.43
C LYS A 12 14.17 -0.54 4.01
N THR A 13 13.55 -1.38 3.19
CA THR A 13 13.38 -1.16 1.73
C THR A 13 11.92 -1.29 1.28
N ILE A 14 10.98 -1.32 2.24
CA ILE A 14 9.58 -1.68 1.94
C ILE A 14 8.93 -0.72 0.93
N PHE A 15 9.25 0.58 1.00
CA PHE A 15 8.66 1.56 0.09
C PHE A 15 9.21 1.42 -1.34
N GLU A 16 10.53 1.22 -1.47
CA GLU A 16 11.18 0.99 -2.76
C GLU A 16 10.74 -0.36 -3.37
N ASP A 17 10.56 -1.38 -2.54
CA ASP A 17 10.09 -2.70 -2.99
C ASP A 17 8.63 -2.66 -3.47
N ILE A 18 7.77 -1.86 -2.81
CA ILE A 18 6.40 -1.62 -3.27
C ILE A 18 6.39 -0.91 -4.62
N ALA A 19 7.19 0.16 -4.78
CA ALA A 19 7.30 0.84 -6.08
C ALA A 19 7.77 -0.13 -7.17
N ARG A 20 8.82 -0.91 -6.89
CA ARG A 20 9.38 -1.89 -7.82
C ARG A 20 8.37 -2.97 -8.23
N VAL A 21 7.59 -3.52 -7.29
CA VAL A 21 6.62 -4.57 -7.65
C VAL A 21 5.46 -4.00 -8.48
N MET A 22 5.05 -2.75 -8.21
CA MET A 22 4.02 -2.05 -9.00
C MET A 22 4.49 -1.85 -10.45
N ASP A 23 5.72 -1.37 -10.65
CA ASP A 23 6.32 -1.21 -11.99
C ASP A 23 6.42 -2.55 -12.72
N LEU A 24 6.90 -3.60 -12.05
CA LEU A 24 6.97 -4.96 -12.62
C LEU A 24 5.59 -5.50 -12.99
N ALA A 25 4.53 -5.08 -12.30
CA ALA A 25 3.15 -5.47 -12.59
C ALA A 25 2.50 -4.64 -13.71
N ASP A 26 3.21 -3.68 -14.32
CA ASP A 26 2.69 -2.78 -15.36
C ASP A 26 1.42 -2.02 -14.91
N TYR A 27 1.39 -1.55 -13.65
CA TYR A 27 0.20 -0.90 -13.08
C TYR A 27 -0.24 0.35 -13.87
N ASP A 28 0.71 1.08 -14.44
CA ASP A 28 0.51 2.32 -15.18
C ASP A 28 -0.23 2.12 -16.51
N LYS A 29 -0.22 0.90 -17.07
CA LYS A 29 -1.01 0.52 -18.24
C LYS A 29 -2.48 0.28 -17.91
N CYS A 30 -2.79 0.04 -16.63
CA CYS A 30 -4.13 -0.35 -16.18
C CYS A 30 -4.84 0.76 -15.37
N LEU A 31 -4.08 1.67 -14.74
CA LEU A 31 -4.63 2.78 -13.97
C LEU A 31 -4.60 4.07 -14.79
N SER A 32 -5.76 4.72 -14.92
CA SER A 32 -5.85 6.04 -15.55
C SER A 32 -5.20 7.11 -14.67
N LYS A 33 -4.38 7.97 -15.29
CA LYS A 33 -3.77 9.14 -14.65
C LYS A 33 -4.70 10.36 -14.60
N ASP A 34 -5.84 10.29 -15.29
CA ASP A 34 -6.82 11.37 -15.37
C ASP A 34 -7.82 11.35 -14.20
N VAL A 35 -7.64 10.41 -13.26
CA VAL A 35 -8.48 10.28 -12.07
C VAL A 35 -7.72 10.81 -10.86
N GLU A 36 -8.38 11.67 -10.08
CA GLU A 36 -7.82 12.21 -8.85
C GLU A 36 -7.49 11.08 -7.86
N THR A 37 -6.22 10.99 -7.47
CA THR A 37 -5.77 10.00 -6.49
C THR A 37 -6.14 10.48 -5.09
N THR A 38 -7.06 9.79 -4.43
CA THR A 38 -7.46 10.08 -3.05
C THR A 38 -6.89 9.06 -2.07
N VAL A 39 -6.32 9.54 -0.97
CA VAL A 39 -5.93 8.66 0.15
C VAL A 39 -7.15 8.35 1.00
N LYS A 40 -7.68 7.14 0.88
CA LYS A 40 -8.77 6.65 1.73
C LYS A 40 -8.21 6.14 3.05
N LEU A 41 -8.44 6.86 4.13
CA LEU A 41 -8.18 6.39 5.48
C LEU A 41 -9.41 5.66 6.01
N ASN A 42 -9.31 4.35 6.24
CA ASN A 42 -10.32 3.63 7.02
C ASN A 42 -9.99 3.83 8.51
N LEU A 43 -10.49 4.92 9.09
CA LEU A 43 -10.35 5.17 10.53
C LEU A 43 -11.39 4.33 11.28
N SER A 44 -11.01 3.15 11.74
CA SER A 44 -11.76 2.40 12.75
C SER A 44 -11.47 2.90 14.18
N TRP A 45 -10.51 3.82 14.34
CA TRP A 45 -9.95 4.26 15.62
C TRP A 45 -10.87 5.15 16.46
N SER A 46 -12.07 5.48 15.99
CA SER A 46 -13.13 6.01 16.86
C SER A 46 -13.70 4.92 17.78
N LYS A 47 -13.39 3.63 17.56
CA LYS A 47 -13.60 2.52 18.50
C LYS A 47 -12.27 1.90 18.89
N LEU A 48 -12.03 1.81 20.20
CA LEU A 48 -10.94 0.99 20.74
C LEU A 48 -11.27 -0.49 20.50
N TYR A 49 -10.44 -1.16 19.70
CA TYR A 49 -10.41 -2.62 19.59
C TYR A 49 -9.12 -3.13 20.23
N PRO A 50 -9.16 -3.60 21.50
CA PRO A 50 -7.98 -4.14 22.16
C PRO A 50 -7.34 -5.23 21.29
N ALA A 51 -6.01 -5.14 21.10
CA ALA A 51 -5.22 -6.04 20.26
C ALA A 51 -5.45 -6.00 18.73
N CYS A 52 -6.22 -5.04 18.18
CA CYS A 52 -6.48 -4.94 16.73
C CYS A 52 -6.15 -3.58 16.10
N SER A 53 -5.79 -2.57 16.89
CA SER A 53 -5.52 -1.22 16.41
C SER A 53 -4.46 -0.53 17.26
N THR A 54 -3.19 -0.88 17.06
CA THR A 54 -2.08 -0.11 17.61
C THR A 54 -1.93 1.14 16.74
N ASN A 55 -2.19 2.31 17.33
CA ASN A 55 -1.97 3.59 16.65
C ASN A 55 -0.44 3.79 16.45
N PRO A 56 0.07 3.91 15.21
CA PRO A 56 1.48 4.09 14.91
C PRO A 56 2.05 5.44 15.38
N TYR A 57 1.23 6.37 15.85
CA TYR A 57 1.66 7.67 16.39
C TYR A 57 1.85 7.69 17.92
N ILE A 58 1.70 6.55 18.61
CA ILE A 58 2.04 6.43 20.04
C ILE A 58 3.51 5.99 20.13
N LEU A 59 4.42 6.94 19.89
CA LEU A 59 5.79 6.95 20.40
C LEU A 59 6.05 8.32 21.00
#